data_AF-A0A1B7P2V2-F1
#
_entry.id   AF-A0A1B7P2V2-F1
#
_cell.length_a   1.000
_cell.length_b   1.000
_cell.length_c   1.000
_cell.angle_alpha   90.00
_cell.angle_beta   90.00
_cell.angle_gamma   90.00
#
_symmetry.space_group_name_H-M   'P 1'
#
loop_
_entity.id
_entity.type
_entity.pdbx_description
1 polymer ?
#
loop_
_entity_poly.entity_id
_entity_poly.type
_entity_poly.pdbx_seq_one_letter_code
_entity_poly.pdbx_strand_id
1 'polypeptide(L)'
;MPDKNLLELQDLIAAFKTNLQRKQFSQAEKLVQKTTPILHKLGAFSLTDSIDDELFSLARESLELSAITSLHLREHDPTKQALFTTSYKLLKPFYDKEQALKMAKDPALENLNPSASQRNKITALYLVYLLSEGNITEFDTVLAGLRDVDEDSVRNDPLLQYPIDLAASMTDGRYNVAWEQLKNQTRRGANSAELSGQAKLPEEFQIFSPDLLSTIRMWMAASAEKAYESLSISSAKDVLKLDSERDVVEFAQARGWILRDGRIYFPQSEATQMQGSEKSVSNASRTIIENGISYAQQLGTIV
;
A
#
# COMPACT_ATOMS: atom_id res chain seq x y z
N MET A 1 -12.82 37.47 -17.91
CA MET A 1 -13.53 37.68 -16.62
C MET A 1 -12.91 36.67 -15.69
N PRO A 2 -12.18 37.05 -14.62
CA PRO A 2 -11.64 36.04 -13.72
C PRO A 2 -12.84 35.25 -13.19
N ASP A 3 -12.85 33.95 -13.49
CA ASP A 3 -14.01 33.09 -13.33
C ASP A 3 -14.42 33.11 -11.86
N LYS A 4 -15.64 33.57 -11.57
CA LYS A 4 -16.22 33.59 -10.21
C LYS A 4 -16.06 32.24 -9.49
N ASN A 5 -16.07 31.16 -10.26
CA ASN A 5 -15.86 29.79 -9.79
C ASN A 5 -14.43 29.50 -9.30
N LEU A 6 -13.42 30.20 -9.83
CA LEU A 6 -12.00 30.03 -9.48
C LEU A 6 -11.69 30.72 -8.15
N LEU A 7 -12.26 31.91 -7.92
CA LEU A 7 -12.20 32.59 -6.62
C LEU A 7 -12.95 31.80 -5.53
N GLU A 8 -14.14 31.27 -5.87
CA GLU A 8 -14.91 30.40 -4.97
C GLU A 8 -14.15 29.12 -4.62
N LEU A 9 -13.40 28.55 -5.58
CA LEU A 9 -12.53 27.39 -5.33
C LEU A 9 -11.37 27.71 -4.37
N GLN A 10 -10.73 28.88 -4.52
CA GLN A 10 -9.66 29.31 -3.63
C GLN A 10 -10.16 29.51 -2.19
N ASP A 11 -11.31 30.15 -2.01
CA ASP A 11 -11.95 30.32 -0.71
C ASP A 11 -12.30 28.97 -0.06
N LEU A 12 -12.82 28.03 -0.85
CA LEU A 12 -13.12 26.67 -0.40
C LEU A 12 -11.85 25.92 0.03
N ILE A 13 -10.76 26.02 -0.72
CA ILE A 13 -9.47 25.39 -0.37
C ILE A 13 -8.90 26.01 0.91
N ALA A 14 -8.98 27.32 1.09
CA ALA A 14 -8.55 27.99 2.32
C ALA A 14 -9.38 27.54 3.54
N ALA A 15 -10.70 27.44 3.38
CA ALA A 15 -11.58 26.86 4.39
C ALA A 15 -11.24 25.39 4.67
N PHE A 16 -10.90 24.63 3.64
CA PHE A 16 -10.52 23.22 3.74
C PHE A 16 -9.26 23.02 4.58
N LYS A 17 -8.19 23.78 4.29
CA LYS A 17 -6.95 23.78 5.07
C LYS A 17 -7.19 24.14 6.53
N THR A 18 -8.01 25.15 6.78
CA THR A 18 -8.37 25.58 8.14
C THR A 18 -9.11 24.49 8.91
N ASN A 19 -10.06 23.81 8.26
CA ASN A 19 -10.82 22.72 8.88
C ASN A 19 -9.95 21.49 9.15
N LEU A 20 -9.01 21.18 8.24
CA LEU A 20 -8.03 20.10 8.45
C LEU A 20 -7.10 20.40 9.62
N GLN A 21 -6.57 21.62 9.74
CA GLN A 21 -5.76 22.03 10.89
C GLN A 21 -6.53 21.94 12.22
N ARG A 22 -7.85 22.19 12.18
CA ARG A 22 -8.74 22.06 13.34
C ARG A 22 -9.24 20.63 13.59
N LYS A 23 -8.79 19.64 12.81
CA LYS A 23 -9.24 18.24 12.86
C LYS A 23 -10.76 18.06 12.72
N GLN A 24 -11.42 18.96 11.99
CA GLN A 24 -12.87 18.95 11.75
C GLN A 24 -13.23 18.15 10.48
N PHE A 25 -12.99 16.84 10.49
CA PHE A 25 -13.05 15.99 9.30
C PHE A 25 -14.45 15.88 8.67
N SER A 26 -15.53 15.88 9.47
CA SER A 26 -16.90 15.84 8.93
C SER A 26 -17.32 17.12 8.21
N GLN A 27 -16.73 18.27 8.57
CA GLN A 27 -16.96 19.53 7.87
C GLN A 27 -16.13 19.59 6.59
N ALA A 28 -14.90 19.08 6.64
CA ALA A 28 -14.06 18.90 5.46
C ALA A 28 -14.74 17.98 4.43
N GLU A 29 -15.37 16.88 4.84
CA GLU A 29 -16.13 16.01 3.92
C GLU A 29 -17.23 16.77 3.15
N LYS A 30 -18.00 17.61 3.84
CA LYS A 30 -19.04 18.45 3.21
C LYS A 30 -18.45 19.48 2.24
N LEU A 31 -17.24 19.95 2.50
CA LEU A 31 -16.52 20.83 1.59
C LEU A 31 -16.05 20.06 0.35
N VAL A 32 -15.50 18.84 0.48
CA VAL A 32 -15.13 18.00 -0.68
C VAL A 32 -16.33 17.82 -1.62
N GLN A 33 -17.49 17.46 -1.07
CA GLN A 33 -18.71 17.26 -1.86
C GLN A 33 -19.16 18.52 -2.63
N LYS A 34 -18.82 19.71 -2.15
CA LYS A 34 -19.08 20.98 -2.85
C LYS A 34 -18.03 21.28 -3.91
N THR A 35 -16.77 20.91 -3.66
CA THR A 35 -15.65 21.22 -4.56
C THR A 35 -15.62 20.32 -5.80
N THR A 36 -15.92 19.02 -5.66
CA THR A 36 -15.94 18.07 -6.79
C THR A 36 -16.81 18.49 -7.98
N PRO A 37 -18.08 18.93 -7.81
CA PRO A 37 -18.90 19.38 -8.94
C PRO A 37 -18.39 20.68 -9.56
N ILE A 38 -17.72 21.55 -8.80
CA ILE A 38 -17.10 22.78 -9.33
C ILE A 38 -15.90 22.41 -10.22
N LEU A 39 -15.05 21.47 -9.77
CA LEU A 39 -13.92 20.95 -10.55
C LEU A 39 -14.38 20.27 -11.85
N HIS A 40 -15.49 19.52 -11.81
CA HIS A 40 -16.06 18.90 -12.99
C HIS A 40 -16.62 19.95 -13.98
N LYS A 41 -17.29 21.00 -13.49
CA LYS A 41 -17.79 22.10 -14.32
C LYS A 41 -16.67 22.88 -15.00
N LEU A 42 -15.53 23.01 -14.32
CA LEU A 42 -14.35 23.70 -14.84
C LEU A 42 -13.50 22.83 -15.79
N GLY A 43 -13.88 21.55 -16.00
CA GLY A 43 -13.15 20.67 -16.92
C GLY A 43 -11.77 20.26 -16.41
N ALA A 44 -11.50 20.37 -15.10
CA ALA A 44 -10.19 20.12 -14.50
C ALA A 44 -9.65 18.70 -14.75
N PHE A 45 -10.53 17.74 -15.04
CA PHE A 45 -10.18 16.34 -15.32
C PHE A 45 -9.87 16.05 -16.78
N SER A 46 -10.06 17.02 -17.69
CA SER A 46 -9.94 16.78 -19.13
C SER A 46 -8.48 16.66 -19.60
N LEU A 47 -7.49 17.07 -18.78
CA LEU A 47 -6.03 16.97 -18.98
C LEU A 47 -5.50 17.32 -20.39
N THR A 48 -6.30 18.01 -21.21
CA THR A 48 -5.93 18.48 -22.54
C THR A 48 -4.95 19.65 -22.44
N ASP A 49 -4.20 19.91 -23.52
CA ASP A 49 -3.18 20.99 -23.62
C ASP A 49 -3.72 22.42 -23.41
N SER A 50 -5.01 22.58 -23.11
CA SER A 50 -5.73 23.85 -22.99
C SER A 50 -6.25 24.12 -21.57
N ILE A 51 -5.65 23.53 -20.54
CA ILE A 51 -5.99 23.83 -19.14
C ILE A 51 -5.06 24.93 -18.63
N ASP A 52 -5.66 25.95 -18.00
CA ASP A 52 -4.93 27.00 -17.29
C ASP A 52 -4.09 26.41 -16.15
N ASP A 53 -2.80 26.78 -16.07
CA ASP A 53 -1.84 26.29 -15.09
C ASP A 53 -2.32 26.58 -13.64
N GLU A 54 -3.06 27.67 -13.44
CA GLU A 54 -3.67 28.01 -12.14
C GLU A 54 -4.78 27.02 -11.75
N LEU A 55 -5.66 26.67 -12.70
CA LEU A 55 -6.75 25.71 -12.46
C LEU A 55 -6.18 24.32 -12.16
N PHE A 56 -5.14 23.91 -12.88
CA PHE A 56 -4.45 22.65 -12.64
C PHE A 56 -3.91 22.58 -11.20
N SER A 57 -3.20 23.63 -10.76
CA SER A 57 -2.58 23.69 -9.43
C SER A 57 -3.63 23.64 -8.31
N LEU A 58 -4.74 24.37 -8.47
CA LEU A 58 -5.84 24.37 -7.49
C LEU A 58 -6.61 23.05 -7.48
N ALA A 59 -6.84 22.44 -8.65
CA ALA A 59 -7.49 21.14 -8.76
C ALA A 59 -6.67 20.05 -8.07
N ARG A 60 -5.35 20.01 -8.33
CA ARG A 60 -4.41 19.11 -7.65
C ARG A 60 -4.51 19.31 -6.14
N GLU A 61 -4.31 20.53 -5.66
CA GLU A 61 -4.33 20.81 -4.22
C GLU A 61 -5.66 20.41 -3.56
N SER A 62 -6.79 20.72 -4.19
CA SER A 62 -8.10 20.30 -3.67
C SER A 62 -8.24 18.78 -3.57
N LEU A 63 -7.74 18.05 -4.57
CA LEU A 63 -7.81 16.58 -4.61
C LEU A 63 -6.86 15.96 -3.58
N GLU A 64 -5.67 16.53 -3.39
CA GLU A 64 -4.70 16.10 -2.37
C GLU A 64 -5.27 16.24 -0.96
N LEU A 65 -5.87 17.40 -0.66
CA LEU A 65 -6.50 17.63 0.63
C LEU A 65 -7.72 16.72 0.82
N SER A 66 -8.50 16.47 -0.25
CA SER A 66 -9.60 15.50 -0.23
C SER A 66 -9.12 14.09 0.09
N ALA A 67 -7.99 13.65 -0.47
CA ALA A 67 -7.40 12.34 -0.20
C ALA A 67 -7.00 12.21 1.28
N ILE A 68 -6.33 13.24 1.84
CA ILE A 68 -5.95 13.28 3.26
C ILE A 68 -7.17 13.27 4.18
N THR A 69 -8.21 14.02 3.83
CA THR A 69 -9.47 14.03 4.60
C THR A 69 -10.13 12.66 4.59
N SER A 70 -10.18 12.01 3.43
CA SER A 70 -10.73 10.66 3.28
C SER A 70 -9.97 9.65 4.14
N LEU A 71 -8.65 9.83 4.27
CA LEU A 71 -7.83 9.00 5.12
C LEU A 71 -8.15 9.17 6.62
N HIS A 72 -8.34 10.39 7.10
CA HIS A 72 -8.77 10.62 8.49
C HIS A 72 -10.20 10.11 8.75
N LEU A 73 -11.10 10.21 7.77
CA LEU A 73 -12.45 9.67 7.89
C LEU A 73 -12.48 8.14 7.96
N ARG A 74 -11.49 7.45 7.36
CA ARG A 74 -11.33 5.99 7.45
C ARG A 74 -11.18 5.51 8.88
N GLU A 75 -10.53 6.28 9.75
CA GLU A 75 -10.37 5.93 11.17
C GLU A 75 -11.71 5.69 11.86
N HIS A 76 -12.77 6.39 11.42
CA HIS A 76 -14.11 6.29 11.98
C HIS A 76 -15.08 5.43 11.15
N ASP A 77 -14.82 5.25 9.85
CA ASP A 77 -15.72 4.54 8.95
C ASP A 77 -14.93 3.73 7.88
N PRO A 78 -14.91 2.38 7.99
CA PRO A 78 -14.20 1.53 7.05
C PRO A 78 -14.82 1.53 5.65
N THR A 79 -16.10 1.94 5.49
CA THR A 79 -16.73 2.02 4.16
C THR A 79 -16.12 3.12 3.30
N LYS A 80 -15.45 4.10 3.92
CA LYS A 80 -14.79 5.23 3.25
C LYS A 80 -13.40 4.88 2.70
N GLN A 81 -12.94 3.64 2.87
CA GLN A 81 -11.70 3.13 2.29
C GLN A 81 -11.65 3.28 0.76
N ALA A 82 -12.77 3.02 0.07
CA ALA A 82 -12.86 3.18 -1.38
C ALA A 82 -12.62 4.62 -1.83
N LEU A 83 -12.99 5.63 -1.02
CA LEU A 83 -12.83 7.05 -1.36
C LEU A 83 -11.36 7.45 -1.47
N PHE A 84 -10.49 6.92 -0.59
CA PHE A 84 -9.06 7.19 -0.66
C PHE A 84 -8.45 6.62 -1.94
N THR A 85 -8.73 5.34 -2.26
CA THR A 85 -8.21 4.70 -3.47
C THR A 85 -8.70 5.37 -4.76
N THR A 86 -9.97 5.78 -4.80
CA THR A 86 -10.52 6.55 -5.93
C THR A 86 -9.88 7.93 -6.05
N SER A 87 -9.68 8.64 -4.93
CA SER A 87 -9.02 9.95 -4.93
C SER A 87 -7.58 9.85 -5.43
N TYR A 88 -6.84 8.81 -5.02
CA TYR A 88 -5.49 8.55 -5.52
C TYR A 88 -5.47 8.29 -7.03
N LYS A 89 -6.39 7.45 -7.53
CA LYS A 89 -6.53 7.17 -8.97
C LYS A 89 -6.84 8.43 -9.78
N LEU A 90 -7.61 9.36 -9.19
CA LEU A 90 -7.93 10.64 -9.81
C LEU A 90 -6.76 11.63 -9.80
N LEU A 91 -5.88 11.55 -8.80
CA LEU A 91 -4.65 12.34 -8.71
C LEU A 91 -3.54 11.84 -9.65
N LYS A 92 -3.52 10.54 -9.94
CA LYS A 92 -2.44 9.92 -10.74
C LYS A 92 -2.15 10.66 -12.07
N PRO A 93 -3.15 11.04 -12.89
CA PRO A 93 -2.86 11.77 -14.13
C PRO A 93 -2.25 13.16 -13.93
N PHE A 94 -2.55 13.84 -12.81
CA PHE A 94 -1.93 15.12 -12.46
C PHE A 94 -0.43 14.91 -12.15
N TYR A 95 -0.12 13.87 -11.39
CA TYR A 95 1.27 13.49 -11.09
C TYR A 95 2.04 13.03 -12.33
N ASP A 96 1.39 12.27 -13.21
CA ASP A 96 2.00 11.81 -14.46
C ASP A 96 2.32 13.02 -15.38
N LYS A 97 1.48 14.07 -15.41
CA LYS A 97 1.75 15.33 -16.16
C LYS A 97 2.94 16.10 -15.58
N GLU A 98 2.97 16.34 -14.27
CA GLU A 98 4.11 17.00 -13.60
C GLU A 98 5.41 16.26 -13.86
N GLN A 99 5.33 14.95 -13.84
CA GLN A 99 6.46 14.06 -14.05
C GLN A 99 6.95 14.09 -15.50
N ALA A 100 6.04 14.07 -16.49
CA ALA A 100 6.39 14.22 -17.90
C ALA A 100 7.13 15.54 -18.17
N LEU A 101 6.66 16.64 -17.56
CA LEU A 101 7.31 17.95 -17.67
C LEU A 101 8.68 17.97 -16.98
N LYS A 102 8.83 17.30 -15.83
CA LYS A 102 10.12 17.13 -15.16
C LYS A 102 11.13 16.34 -16.00
N MET A 103 10.70 15.26 -16.65
CA MET A 103 11.54 14.45 -17.55
C MET A 103 11.95 15.25 -18.80
N ALA A 104 11.03 16.04 -19.36
CA ALA A 104 11.29 16.92 -20.49
C ALA A 104 12.16 18.14 -20.15
N LYS A 105 12.40 18.41 -18.84
CA LYS A 105 13.03 19.64 -18.34
C LYS A 105 12.36 20.91 -18.88
N ASP A 106 11.04 20.86 -19.00
CA ASP A 106 10.25 21.96 -19.54
C ASP A 106 10.08 23.06 -18.49
N PRO A 107 10.34 24.34 -18.82
CA PRO A 107 10.07 25.47 -17.91
C PRO A 107 8.62 25.57 -17.46
N ALA A 108 7.66 24.98 -18.19
CA ALA A 108 6.26 24.91 -17.79
C ALA A 108 6.05 24.19 -16.44
N LEU A 109 7.01 23.39 -15.96
CA LEU A 109 6.94 22.79 -14.63
C LEU A 109 6.92 23.85 -13.51
N GLU A 110 7.66 24.95 -13.64
CA GLU A 110 7.71 25.99 -12.61
C GLU A 110 6.34 26.68 -12.44
N ASN A 111 5.57 26.80 -13.53
CA ASN A 111 4.23 27.36 -13.52
C ASN A 111 3.23 26.49 -12.73
N LEU A 112 3.50 25.19 -12.58
CA LEU A 112 2.64 24.24 -11.88
C LEU A 112 2.95 24.11 -10.38
N ASN A 113 3.80 24.98 -9.86
CA ASN A 113 4.19 25.05 -8.44
C ASN A 113 4.48 23.66 -7.83
N PRO A 114 5.58 23.02 -8.23
CA PRO A 114 5.92 21.65 -7.81
C PRO A 114 6.23 21.57 -6.31
N SER A 115 6.64 22.68 -5.68
CA SER A 115 6.88 22.74 -4.23
C SER A 115 5.61 22.57 -3.38
N ALA A 116 4.44 22.87 -3.94
CA ALA A 116 3.17 22.66 -3.26
C ALA A 116 2.62 21.23 -3.44
N SER A 117 3.24 20.41 -4.30
CA SER A 117 2.82 19.03 -4.58
C SER A 117 3.05 18.16 -3.36
N GLN A 118 1.99 17.49 -2.88
CA GLN A 118 2.10 16.47 -1.83
C GLN A 118 2.21 15.05 -2.40
N ARG A 119 2.58 14.95 -3.68
CA ARG A 119 2.72 13.69 -4.43
C ARG A 119 3.45 12.61 -3.65
N ASN A 120 4.66 12.86 -3.17
CA ASN A 120 5.48 11.84 -2.52
C ASN A 120 4.83 11.34 -1.22
N LYS A 121 4.22 12.26 -0.45
CA LYS A 121 3.48 11.92 0.77
C LYS A 121 2.26 11.05 0.44
N ILE A 122 1.42 11.46 -0.51
CA ILE A 122 0.18 10.72 -0.86
C ILE A 122 0.52 9.37 -1.48
N THR A 123 1.55 9.31 -2.33
CA THR A 123 2.02 8.06 -2.93
C THR A 123 2.57 7.12 -1.85
N ALA A 124 3.36 7.61 -0.90
CA ALA A 124 3.83 6.82 0.24
C ALA A 124 2.65 6.30 1.09
N LEU A 125 1.63 7.12 1.36
CA LEU A 125 0.43 6.69 2.06
C LEU A 125 -0.34 5.61 1.28
N TYR A 126 -0.40 5.73 -0.06
CA TYR A 126 -1.00 4.70 -0.91
C TYR A 126 -0.22 3.38 -0.86
N LEU A 127 1.11 3.44 -0.88
CA LEU A 127 1.97 2.27 -0.73
C LEU A 127 1.77 1.58 0.62
N VAL A 128 1.71 2.34 1.72
CA VAL A 128 1.40 1.79 3.05
C VAL A 128 0.00 1.18 3.09
N TYR A 129 -0.98 1.81 2.44
CA TYR A 129 -2.31 1.25 2.29
C TYR A 129 -2.29 -0.12 1.59
N LEU A 130 -1.58 -0.25 0.46
CA LEU A 130 -1.46 -1.53 -0.25
C LEU A 130 -0.81 -2.62 0.62
N LEU A 131 0.21 -2.26 1.41
CA LEU A 131 0.83 -3.18 2.37
C LEU A 131 -0.14 -3.58 3.48
N SER A 132 -0.97 -2.66 3.97
CA SER A 132 -1.97 -2.96 5.00
C SER A 132 -3.04 -3.95 4.51
N GLU A 133 -3.43 -3.87 3.24
CA GLU A 133 -4.35 -4.83 2.60
C GLU A 133 -3.67 -6.16 2.22
N GLY A 134 -2.33 -6.23 2.31
CA GLY A 134 -1.55 -7.40 1.90
C GLY A 134 -1.41 -7.56 0.38
N ASN A 135 -1.71 -6.53 -0.42
CA ASN A 135 -1.59 -6.57 -1.88
C ASN A 135 -0.16 -6.18 -2.32
N ILE A 136 0.78 -7.11 -2.16
CA ILE A 136 2.19 -6.90 -2.52
C ILE A 136 2.37 -6.77 -4.04
N THR A 137 1.56 -7.43 -4.85
CA THR A 137 1.68 -7.38 -6.32
C THR A 137 1.38 -5.98 -6.87
N GLU A 138 0.29 -5.35 -6.40
CA GLU A 138 -0.01 -3.96 -6.78
C GLU A 138 1.04 -3.00 -6.22
N PHE A 139 1.52 -3.24 -5.00
CA PHE A 139 2.61 -2.47 -4.39
C PHE A 139 3.86 -2.46 -5.29
N ASP A 140 4.32 -3.64 -5.71
CA ASP A 140 5.51 -3.79 -6.56
C ASP A 140 5.31 -3.13 -7.93
N THR A 141 4.09 -3.22 -8.48
CA THR A 141 3.74 -2.58 -9.76
C THR A 141 3.83 -1.06 -9.67
N VAL A 142 3.27 -0.47 -8.60
CA VAL A 142 3.31 0.98 -8.37
C VAL A 142 4.75 1.43 -8.10
N LEU A 143 5.50 0.68 -7.30
CA LEU A 143 6.90 0.99 -7.00
C LEU A 143 7.78 0.92 -8.25
N ALA A 144 7.57 -0.08 -9.11
CA ALA A 144 8.27 -0.19 -10.39
C ALA A 144 8.00 1.03 -11.29
N GLY A 145 6.73 1.46 -11.40
CA GLY A 145 6.37 2.66 -12.17
C GLY A 145 6.96 3.96 -11.61
N LEU A 146 7.18 4.05 -10.30
CA LEU A 146 7.86 5.20 -9.68
C LEU A 146 9.36 5.20 -9.97
N ARG A 147 10.01 4.02 -9.84
CA ARG A 147 11.46 3.85 -10.05
C ARG A 147 11.88 3.99 -11.50
N ASP A 148 11.06 3.49 -12.43
CA ASP A 148 11.30 3.62 -13.87
C ASP A 148 11.47 5.08 -14.30
N VAL A 149 10.79 5.97 -13.59
CA VAL A 149 10.78 7.39 -13.94
C VAL A 149 11.79 8.21 -13.15
N ASP A 150 11.90 8.03 -11.83
CA ASP A 150 12.76 8.86 -10.99
C ASP A 150 13.30 8.10 -9.78
N GLU A 151 14.18 7.12 -10.05
CA GLU A 151 14.83 6.29 -9.04
C GLU A 151 15.59 7.11 -7.98
N ASP A 152 16.25 8.20 -8.38
CA ASP A 152 17.01 9.05 -7.47
C ASP A 152 16.09 9.77 -6.48
N SER A 153 14.93 10.28 -6.93
CA SER A 153 13.97 10.90 -6.01
C SER A 153 13.38 9.88 -5.03
N VAL A 154 13.05 8.68 -5.49
CA VAL A 154 12.48 7.61 -4.65
C VAL A 154 13.50 7.17 -3.60
N ARG A 155 14.77 7.06 -3.98
CA ARG A 155 15.84 6.68 -3.07
C ARG A 155 16.17 7.78 -2.07
N ASN A 156 16.06 9.05 -2.42
CA ASN A 156 16.44 10.14 -1.53
C ASN A 156 15.28 10.65 -0.65
N ASP A 157 14.02 10.30 -0.98
CA ASP A 157 12.86 10.71 -0.21
C ASP A 157 12.60 9.80 1.01
N PRO A 158 12.70 10.31 2.25
CA PRO A 158 12.49 9.50 3.45
C PRO A 158 11.05 8.99 3.61
N LEU A 159 10.05 9.68 3.04
CA LEU A 159 8.65 9.26 3.10
C LEU A 159 8.39 8.04 2.23
N LEU A 160 9.04 7.96 1.06
CA LEU A 160 8.95 6.82 0.16
C LEU A 160 9.82 5.65 0.61
N GLN A 161 10.96 5.91 1.27
CA GLN A 161 11.78 4.85 1.84
C GLN A 161 11.02 4.05 2.91
N TYR A 162 10.22 4.69 3.75
CA TYR A 162 9.48 4.01 4.83
C TYR A 162 8.66 2.78 4.36
N PRO A 163 7.71 2.90 3.41
CA PRO A 163 6.98 1.73 2.90
C PRO A 163 7.88 0.73 2.18
N ILE A 164 8.95 1.17 1.52
CA ILE A 164 9.90 0.29 0.81
C ILE A 164 10.68 -0.57 1.80
N ASP A 165 11.26 0.04 2.84
CA ASP A 165 12.02 -0.66 3.88
C ASP A 165 11.15 -1.64 4.66
N LEU A 166 9.89 -1.25 4.90
CA LEU A 166 8.90 -2.10 5.53
C LEU A 166 8.56 -3.31 4.64
N ALA A 167 8.24 -3.09 3.37
CA ALA A 167 7.95 -4.16 2.41
C ALA A 167 9.15 -5.10 2.25
N ALA A 168 10.36 -4.56 2.11
CA ALA A 168 11.60 -5.34 2.05
C ALA A 168 11.78 -6.18 3.31
N SER A 169 11.52 -5.63 4.50
CA SER A 169 11.58 -6.39 5.75
C SER A 169 10.55 -7.53 5.81
N MET A 170 9.37 -7.35 5.20
CA MET A 170 8.37 -8.42 5.09
C MET A 170 8.79 -9.51 4.09
N THR A 171 9.31 -9.12 2.92
CA THR A 171 9.75 -10.05 1.87
C THR A 171 11.00 -10.83 2.28
N ASP A 172 11.95 -10.18 2.96
CA ASP A 172 13.17 -10.80 3.48
C ASP A 172 12.92 -11.72 4.71
N GLY A 173 11.68 -11.80 5.20
CA GLY A 173 11.32 -12.57 6.39
C GLY A 173 11.79 -11.94 7.71
N ARG A 174 12.25 -10.69 7.70
CA ARG A 174 12.69 -9.92 8.88
C ARG A 174 11.50 -9.29 9.63
N TYR A 175 10.47 -10.09 9.88
CA TYR A 175 9.20 -9.63 10.48
C TYR A 175 9.36 -9.02 11.87
N ASN A 176 10.33 -9.49 12.67
CA ASN A 176 10.59 -8.96 14.01
C ASN A 176 10.94 -7.47 13.97
N VAL A 177 11.75 -7.05 12.99
CA VAL A 177 12.18 -5.65 12.84
C VAL A 177 10.99 -4.77 12.46
N ALA A 178 10.21 -5.20 11.47
CA ALA A 178 8.99 -4.49 11.04
C ALA A 178 7.96 -4.38 12.18
N TRP A 179 7.75 -5.47 12.92
CA TRP A 179 6.84 -5.52 14.06
C TRP A 179 7.27 -4.57 15.18
N GLU A 180 8.55 -4.57 15.55
CA GLU A 180 9.07 -3.68 16.59
C GLU A 180 9.04 -2.21 16.18
N GLN A 181 9.40 -1.90 14.93
CA GLN A 181 9.29 -0.54 14.39
C GLN A 181 7.85 -0.03 14.51
N LEU A 182 6.88 -0.83 14.07
CA LEU A 182 5.47 -0.45 14.08
C LEU A 182 4.88 -0.39 15.50
N LYS A 183 5.20 -1.37 16.35
CA LYS A 183 4.75 -1.38 17.76
C LYS A 183 5.33 -0.21 18.55
N ASN A 184 6.57 0.19 18.27
CA ASN A 184 7.19 1.37 18.86
C ASN A 184 6.53 2.66 18.35
N GLN A 185 6.12 2.73 17.08
CA GLN A 185 5.33 3.84 16.54
C GLN A 185 3.99 3.97 17.26
N THR A 186 3.23 2.87 17.39
CA THR A 186 1.93 2.87 18.07
C THR A 186 2.03 3.23 19.55
N ARG A 187 3.08 2.77 20.25
CA ARG A 187 3.27 3.04 21.69
C ARG A 187 3.73 4.48 22.00
N ARG A 188 4.41 5.15 21.07
CA ARG A 188 4.97 6.49 21.29
C ARG A 188 4.07 7.65 20.83
N GLY A 189 2.81 7.37 20.47
CA GLY A 189 1.76 8.31 20.03
C GLY A 189 2.14 9.79 19.87
N ALA A 190 1.99 10.34 18.66
CA ALA A 190 2.08 11.76 18.26
C ALA A 190 3.34 12.59 18.62
N ASN A 191 4.16 12.20 19.61
CA ASN A 191 5.10 13.10 20.29
C ASN A 191 6.58 12.71 20.22
N SER A 192 7.00 11.79 19.34
CA SER A 192 8.42 11.49 19.17
C SER A 192 8.89 11.71 17.74
N ALA A 193 9.58 12.83 17.54
CA ALA A 193 10.59 12.97 16.51
C ALA A 193 11.58 11.80 16.60
N GLU A 194 12.07 11.35 15.45
CA GLU A 194 13.10 10.31 15.30
C GLU A 194 12.62 8.88 15.55
N LEU A 195 12.08 8.28 14.48
CA LEU A 195 12.34 6.87 14.23
C LEU A 195 13.66 6.78 13.45
N SER A 196 14.65 6.10 14.04
CA SER A 196 15.80 5.53 13.32
C SER A 196 16.46 6.44 12.28
N GLY A 197 16.85 7.66 12.65
CA GLY A 197 17.57 8.58 11.75
C GLY A 197 16.81 8.99 10.48
N GLN A 198 15.54 8.60 10.34
CA GLN A 198 14.65 9.00 9.25
C GLN A 198 13.67 10.07 9.74
N ALA A 199 13.33 10.98 8.82
CA ALA A 199 12.57 12.19 9.09
C ALA A 199 11.24 11.92 9.83
N LYS A 200 10.74 12.95 10.53
CA LYS A 200 9.46 12.93 11.26
C LYS A 200 8.33 12.42 10.35
N LEU A 201 7.91 11.18 10.56
CA LEU A 201 6.84 10.57 9.77
C LEU A 201 5.51 11.29 10.07
N PRO A 202 4.74 11.68 9.04
CA PRO A 202 3.46 12.37 9.22
C PRO A 202 2.44 11.55 10.07
N GLU A 203 1.53 12.23 10.77
CA GLU A 203 0.50 11.62 11.65
C GLU A 203 -0.37 10.61 10.88
N GLU A 204 -0.57 10.87 9.58
CA GLU A 204 -1.43 10.07 8.71
C GLU A 204 -0.95 8.62 8.51
N PHE A 205 0.35 8.36 8.68
CA PHE A 205 0.90 6.99 8.59
C PHE A 205 0.46 6.11 9.78
N GLN A 206 0.15 6.72 10.93
CA GLN A 206 -0.25 5.99 12.14
C GLN A 206 -1.65 5.38 12.00
N ILE A 207 -2.49 5.95 11.12
CA ILE A 207 -3.85 5.47 10.85
C ILE A 207 -3.84 4.02 10.33
N PHE A 208 -2.78 3.63 9.61
CA PHE A 208 -2.63 2.28 9.07
C PHE A 208 -1.94 1.31 10.02
N SER A 209 -1.36 1.78 11.14
CA SER A 209 -0.60 0.92 12.05
C SER A 209 -1.36 -0.30 12.59
N PRO A 210 -2.62 -0.21 13.03
CA PRO A 210 -3.34 -1.39 13.54
C PRO A 210 -3.56 -2.45 12.45
N ASP A 211 -3.98 -2.02 11.25
CA ASP A 211 -4.22 -2.91 10.11
C ASP A 211 -2.90 -3.58 9.68
N LEU A 212 -1.84 -2.80 9.60
CA LEU A 212 -0.52 -3.26 9.18
C LEU A 212 0.09 -4.25 10.19
N LEU A 213 -0.13 -4.07 11.51
CA LEU A 213 0.23 -5.06 12.52
C LEU A 213 -0.51 -6.38 12.28
N SER A 214 -1.82 -6.31 12.04
CA SER A 214 -2.63 -7.50 11.74
C SER A 214 -2.09 -8.24 10.51
N THR A 215 -1.78 -7.50 9.45
CA THR A 215 -1.22 -8.04 8.22
C THR A 215 0.16 -8.66 8.45
N ILE A 216 1.10 -7.97 9.09
CA ILE A 216 2.43 -8.55 9.43
C ILE A 216 2.26 -9.86 10.20
N ARG A 217 1.35 -9.92 11.18
CA ARG A 217 1.07 -11.15 11.92
C ARG A 217 0.52 -12.26 11.02
N MET A 218 -0.35 -11.93 10.07
CA MET A 218 -0.86 -12.89 9.07
C MET A 218 0.27 -13.44 8.19
N TRP A 219 1.24 -12.61 7.81
CA TRP A 219 2.43 -13.00 7.06
C TRP A 219 3.38 -13.87 7.89
N MET A 220 3.62 -13.52 9.16
CA MET A 220 4.40 -14.33 10.09
C MET A 220 3.78 -15.72 10.26
N ALA A 221 2.46 -15.80 10.38
CA ALA A 221 1.73 -17.06 10.47
C ALA A 221 1.86 -17.89 9.17
N ALA A 222 1.73 -17.26 8.00
CA ALA A 222 1.91 -17.94 6.71
C ALA A 222 3.36 -18.43 6.51
N SER A 223 4.35 -17.69 7.02
CA SER A 223 5.74 -18.12 7.03
C SER A 223 5.95 -19.30 7.98
N ALA A 224 5.36 -19.26 9.19
CA ALA A 224 5.44 -20.34 10.16
C ALA A 224 4.82 -21.65 9.66
N GLU A 225 3.68 -21.57 8.95
CA GLU A 225 3.03 -22.71 8.29
C GLU A 225 3.95 -23.40 7.26
N LYS A 226 4.81 -22.64 6.58
CA LYS A 226 5.75 -23.16 5.58
C LYS A 226 7.05 -23.66 6.20
N ALA A 227 7.49 -23.02 7.29
CA ALA A 227 8.79 -23.29 7.90
C ALA A 227 8.76 -24.48 8.88
N TYR A 228 7.61 -24.76 9.50
CA TYR A 228 7.49 -25.76 10.55
C TYR A 228 6.34 -26.74 10.28
N GLU A 229 6.54 -28.01 10.62
CA GLU A 229 5.46 -29.02 10.61
C GLU A 229 4.60 -28.94 11.87
N SER A 230 5.24 -28.66 13.00
CA SER A 230 4.57 -28.43 14.28
C SER A 230 5.36 -27.47 15.16
N LEU A 231 4.65 -26.78 16.06
CA LEU A 231 5.24 -25.81 16.99
C LEU A 231 4.56 -25.94 18.37
N SER A 232 5.30 -25.80 19.46
CA SER A 232 4.67 -25.72 20.79
C SER A 232 3.93 -24.39 20.95
N ILE A 233 2.91 -24.36 21.82
CA ILE A 233 2.17 -23.12 22.12
C ILE A 233 3.11 -22.00 22.61
N SER A 234 4.11 -22.35 23.42
CA SER A 234 5.12 -21.40 23.93
C SER A 234 5.98 -20.81 22.81
N SER A 235 6.49 -21.63 21.89
CA SER A 235 7.28 -21.14 20.77
C SER A 235 6.42 -20.38 19.76
N ALA A 236 5.16 -20.79 19.56
CA ALA A 236 4.22 -20.08 18.71
C ALA A 236 3.89 -18.67 19.23
N LYS A 237 3.79 -18.52 20.56
CA LYS A 237 3.64 -17.21 21.21
C LYS A 237 4.80 -16.26 20.84
N ASP A 238 6.03 -16.74 20.96
CA ASP A 238 7.23 -15.94 20.70
C ASP A 238 7.42 -15.60 19.22
N VAL A 239 7.06 -16.54 18.33
CA VAL A 239 7.12 -16.37 16.87
C VAL A 239 6.04 -15.38 16.41
N LEU A 240 4.79 -15.52 16.85
CA LEU A 240 3.67 -14.67 16.41
C LEU A 240 3.54 -13.37 17.21
N LYS A 241 4.43 -13.15 18.20
CA LYS A 241 4.43 -11.99 19.11
C LYS A 241 3.07 -11.75 19.76
N LEU A 242 2.44 -12.83 20.21
CA LEU A 242 1.17 -12.81 20.94
C LEU A 242 1.42 -12.60 22.44
N ASP A 243 0.48 -11.93 23.12
CA ASP A 243 0.67 -11.54 24.52
C ASP A 243 0.35 -12.72 25.46
N SER A 244 -0.65 -13.54 25.12
CA SER A 244 -1.09 -14.70 25.91
C SER A 244 -1.09 -16.02 25.12
N GLU A 245 -0.92 -17.14 25.81
CA GLU A 245 -1.09 -18.48 25.22
C GLU A 245 -2.55 -18.75 24.80
N ARG A 246 -3.52 -18.09 25.44
CA ARG A 246 -4.93 -18.17 25.03
C ARG A 246 -5.15 -17.57 23.64
N ASP A 247 -4.53 -16.43 23.37
CA ASP A 247 -4.62 -15.76 22.07
C ASP A 247 -4.02 -16.64 20.97
N VAL A 248 -3.00 -17.44 21.29
CA VAL A 248 -2.41 -18.42 20.36
C VAL A 248 -3.43 -19.49 20.00
N VAL A 249 -4.20 -20.00 20.97
CA VAL A 249 -5.23 -21.02 20.73
C VAL A 249 -6.38 -20.45 19.91
N GLU A 250 -6.86 -19.25 20.23
CA GLU A 250 -7.91 -18.57 19.45
C GLU A 250 -7.45 -18.29 18.02
N PHE A 251 -6.23 -17.81 17.84
CA PHE A 251 -5.65 -17.56 16.52
C PHE A 251 -5.47 -18.85 15.72
N ALA A 252 -5.02 -19.93 16.36
CA ALA A 252 -4.89 -21.25 15.75
C ALA A 252 -6.25 -21.79 15.29
N GLN A 253 -7.30 -21.63 16.10
CA GLN A 253 -8.66 -22.04 15.74
C GLN A 253 -9.22 -21.23 14.57
N ALA A 254 -9.04 -19.91 14.57
CA ALA A 254 -9.49 -19.03 13.48
C ALA A 254 -8.85 -19.41 12.13
N ARG A 255 -7.63 -19.94 12.17
CA ARG A 255 -6.85 -20.34 11.00
C ARG A 255 -6.97 -21.83 10.65
N GLY A 256 -7.71 -22.61 11.44
CA GLY A 256 -7.94 -24.04 11.23
C GLY A 256 -6.73 -24.93 11.53
N TRP A 257 -5.80 -24.49 12.37
CA TRP A 257 -4.66 -25.31 12.79
C TRP A 257 -5.08 -26.38 13.79
N ILE A 258 -4.42 -27.54 13.74
CA ILE A 258 -4.75 -28.69 14.59
C ILE A 258 -3.96 -28.57 15.90
N LEU A 259 -4.66 -28.46 17.02
CA LEU A 259 -4.05 -28.47 18.35
C LEU A 259 -4.07 -29.89 18.93
N ARG A 260 -2.90 -30.45 19.24
CA ARG A 260 -2.75 -31.74 19.95
C ARG A 260 -1.64 -31.65 20.98
N ASP A 261 -1.92 -32.09 22.21
CA ASP A 261 -0.94 -32.25 23.28
C ASP A 261 -0.07 -30.99 23.55
N GLY A 262 -0.66 -29.80 23.48
CA GLY A 262 0.05 -28.54 23.68
C GLY A 262 0.95 -28.10 22.51
N ARG A 263 0.76 -28.72 21.34
CA ARG A 263 1.42 -28.39 20.07
C ARG A 263 0.39 -28.07 18.99
N ILE A 264 0.78 -27.14 18.14
CA ILE A 264 0.07 -26.73 16.93
C ILE A 264 0.70 -27.50 15.77
N TYR A 265 -0.14 -28.19 15.00
CA TYR A 265 0.23 -28.86 13.77
C TYR A 265 -0.31 -28.04 12.62
N PHE A 266 0.59 -27.59 11.74
CA PHE A 266 0.23 -26.82 10.57
C PHE A 266 -0.25 -27.77 9.46
N PRO A 267 -1.36 -27.46 8.78
CA PRO A 267 -1.77 -28.23 7.62
C PRO A 267 -0.69 -28.05 6.54
N GLN A 268 0.07 -29.12 6.26
CA GLN A 268 1.05 -29.08 5.17
C GLN A 268 0.33 -28.72 3.88
N SER A 269 0.74 -27.62 3.27
CA SER A 269 0.34 -27.29 1.91
C SER A 269 0.71 -28.45 1.00
N GLU A 270 -0.17 -28.82 0.06
CA GLU A 270 0.03 -29.94 -0.89
C GLU A 270 1.38 -29.88 -1.63
N ALA A 271 2.01 -28.70 -1.70
CA ALA A 271 3.37 -28.49 -2.22
C ALA A 271 4.46 -29.31 -1.49
N THR A 272 4.35 -29.54 -0.18
CA THR A 272 5.32 -30.36 0.57
C THR A 272 5.03 -31.86 0.40
N GLN A 273 3.76 -32.23 0.19
CA GLN A 273 3.41 -33.59 -0.22
C GLN A 273 3.91 -33.93 -1.64
N MET A 274 4.08 -32.92 -2.50
CA MET A 274 4.65 -33.10 -3.84
C MET A 274 6.18 -33.32 -3.85
N GLN A 275 6.91 -32.87 -2.82
CA GLN A 275 8.35 -33.17 -2.70
C GLN A 275 8.65 -34.50 -2.00
N GLY A 276 7.74 -34.98 -1.14
CA GLY A 276 7.91 -36.23 -0.40
C GLY A 276 7.19 -37.45 -0.97
N SER A 277 6.33 -37.31 -1.99
CA SER A 277 5.61 -38.45 -2.56
C SER A 277 6.28 -38.95 -3.83
N GLU A 278 6.69 -40.21 -3.83
CA GLU A 278 7.11 -40.98 -5.01
C GLU A 278 6.10 -40.90 -6.17
N LYS A 279 4.85 -40.50 -5.88
CA LYS A 279 3.77 -40.27 -6.85
C LYS A 279 4.03 -39.09 -7.79
N SER A 280 4.63 -37.97 -7.34
CA SER A 280 4.89 -36.82 -8.22
C SER A 280 6.01 -37.13 -9.22
N VAL A 281 7.07 -37.81 -8.77
CA VAL A 281 8.16 -38.32 -9.61
C VAL A 281 7.66 -39.35 -10.62
N SER A 282 6.72 -40.22 -10.21
CA SER A 282 6.10 -41.20 -11.11
C SER A 282 5.25 -40.54 -12.20
N ASN A 283 4.53 -39.47 -11.89
CA ASN A 283 3.72 -38.74 -12.85
C ASN A 283 4.59 -37.96 -13.84
N ALA A 284 5.64 -37.27 -13.34
CA ALA A 284 6.59 -36.57 -14.20
C ALA A 284 7.32 -37.53 -15.15
N SER A 285 7.71 -38.71 -14.65
CA SER A 285 8.34 -39.76 -15.44
C SER A 285 7.40 -40.31 -16.52
N ARG A 286 6.12 -40.47 -16.20
CA ARG A 286 5.09 -40.91 -17.16
C ARG A 286 4.89 -39.90 -18.29
N THR A 287 4.84 -38.61 -17.96
CA THR A 287 4.73 -37.53 -18.96
C THR A 287 5.96 -37.44 -19.86
N ILE A 288 7.17 -37.65 -19.33
CA ILE A 288 8.39 -37.67 -20.15
C ILE A 288 8.37 -38.86 -21.12
N ILE A 289 7.92 -40.04 -20.67
CA ILE A 289 7.78 -41.22 -21.52
C ILE A 289 6.72 -41.01 -22.61
N GLU A 290 5.56 -40.45 -22.27
CA GLU A 290 4.50 -40.14 -23.24
C GLU A 290 4.97 -39.13 -24.30
N ASN A 291 5.66 -38.08 -23.88
CA ASN A 291 6.25 -37.10 -24.79
C ASN A 291 7.29 -37.77 -25.70
N GLY A 292 8.18 -38.60 -25.14
CA GLY A 292 9.18 -39.35 -25.91
C GLY A 292 8.55 -40.28 -26.97
N ILE A 293 7.47 -40.97 -26.62
CA ILE A 293 6.70 -41.81 -27.55
C ILE A 293 6.04 -40.95 -28.64
N SER A 294 5.42 -39.82 -28.27
CA SER A 294 4.78 -38.91 -29.22
C SER A 294 5.80 -38.33 -30.21
N TYR A 295 6.98 -37.90 -29.74
CA TYR A 295 8.05 -37.42 -30.61
C TYR A 295 8.56 -38.52 -31.55
N ALA A 296 8.74 -39.75 -31.04
CA ALA A 296 9.15 -40.88 -31.87
C ALA A 296 8.09 -41.25 -32.92
N GLN A 297 6.79 -41.17 -32.59
CA GLN A 297 5.70 -41.39 -33.54
C GLN A 297 5.65 -40.31 -34.63
N GLN A 298 5.85 -39.04 -34.26
CA GLN A 298 5.92 -37.94 -35.21
C GLN A 298 7.12 -38.06 -36.17
N LEU A 299 8.25 -38.57 -35.70
CA LEU A 299 9.45 -38.81 -36.54
C LEU A 299 9.35 -40.08 -37.40
N GLY A 300 8.65 -41.12 -36.91
CA GLY A 300 8.46 -42.39 -37.63
C GLY A 300 7.37 -42.34 -38.71
N THR A 301 6.52 -41.32 -38.68
CA THR A 301 5.51 -41.07 -39.72
C THR A 301 6.18 -40.29 -40.85
N ILE A 302 6.65 -40.99 -41.87
CA ILE A 302 7.13 -40.36 -43.11
C ILE A 302 5.93 -39.67 -43.77
N VAL A 303 6.04 -38.34 -43.99
CA VAL A 303 5.17 -37.59 -44.92
C VAL A 303 5.65 -37.85 -46.34
#